data_AF-A0A2V3UB84-F1
#
_entry.id   AF-A0A2V3UB84-F1
#
_cell.length_a   1.000
_cell.length_b   1.000
_cell.length_c   1.000
_cell.angle_alpha   90.00
_cell.angle_beta   90.00
_cell.angle_gamma   90.00
#
_symmetry.space_group_name_H-M   'P 1'
#
loop_
_entity.id
_entity.type
_entity.pdbx_description
1 polymer ?
#
loop_
_entity_poly.entity_id
_entity_poly.type
_entity_poly.pdbx_seq_one_letter_code
_entity_poly.pdbx_strand_id
1 'polypeptide(L)'
;MTWASWAGEKTRIANSLSRHQHPLPGIAAPAALDCLATQFIASLRRESYYQVVQRGPIHPRRADPNDPGFDAERAVAYHVQNGDVDEAAWLVFLMTHFARPVDTGWLRLRDVYGRLGQGRWDWATVSGNPAAFNAWLAANWQGIRGKFGNHRKYESLRPNASRPMSAVVDSYVRWIGPAGHARFFADVVRRAGNDPHAIFDVLYRELPMPTFGRLARFDYLSLIGRYRIAPIAAGSAYLDGATGPAMGARLLLDGQARSATPLHVLQARLDILDRDLGVGMAVMEDALCNWQKSPDRFVHFKG
;
A
#
# COMPACT_ATOMS: atom_id res chain seq x y z
N MET A 1 -10.47 21.23 8.78
CA MET A 1 -11.02 20.47 7.65
C MET A 1 -12.14 19.58 8.19
N THR A 2 -13.39 19.92 7.90
CA THR A 2 -14.55 19.09 8.24
C THR A 2 -14.61 17.93 7.24
N TRP A 3 -14.39 16.71 7.71
CA TRP A 3 -14.58 15.53 6.88
C TRP A 3 -16.07 15.40 6.54
N ALA A 4 -16.37 15.13 5.27
CA ALA A 4 -17.74 14.87 4.84
C ALA A 4 -18.34 13.72 5.68
N SER A 5 -19.64 13.80 5.97
CA SER A 5 -20.35 12.70 6.60
C SER A 5 -20.35 11.50 5.65
N TRP A 6 -19.97 10.33 6.16
CA TRP A 6 -19.99 9.07 5.42
C TRP A 6 -21.27 8.25 5.69
N ALA A 7 -22.26 8.83 6.38
CA ALA A 7 -23.48 8.11 6.76
C ALA A 7 -24.31 7.68 5.54
N GLY A 8 -24.44 8.56 4.53
CA GLY A 8 -25.12 8.24 3.29
C GLY A 8 -24.41 7.10 2.53
N GLU A 9 -23.08 7.17 2.45
CA GLU A 9 -22.29 6.14 1.78
C GLU A 9 -22.33 4.79 2.52
N LYS A 10 -22.30 4.81 3.87
CA LYS A 10 -22.49 3.60 4.68
C LYS A 10 -23.84 2.95 4.39
N THR A 11 -24.89 3.77 4.34
CA THR A 11 -26.26 3.31 4.04
C THR A 11 -26.35 2.71 2.63
N ARG A 12 -25.71 3.34 1.64
CA ARG A 12 -25.64 2.82 0.27
C ARG A 12 -24.95 1.44 0.24
N ILE A 13 -23.80 1.31 0.88
CA ILE A 13 -23.04 0.04 0.95
C ILE A 13 -23.87 -1.04 1.66
N ALA A 14 -24.43 -0.74 2.83
CA ALA A 14 -25.29 -1.67 3.57
C ALA A 14 -26.49 -2.14 2.72
N ASN A 15 -27.16 -1.22 2.02
CA ASN A 15 -28.27 -1.57 1.13
C ASN A 15 -27.82 -2.44 -0.05
N SER A 16 -26.65 -2.17 -0.61
CA SER A 16 -26.10 -2.93 -1.74
C SER A 16 -25.72 -4.35 -1.31
N LEU A 17 -25.11 -4.50 -0.13
CA LEU A 17 -24.84 -5.81 0.49
C LEU A 17 -26.13 -6.61 0.74
N SER A 18 -27.18 -5.98 1.31
CA SER A 18 -28.46 -6.65 1.58
C SER A 18 -29.24 -7.06 0.34
N ARG A 19 -29.05 -6.34 -0.78
CA ARG A 19 -29.78 -6.57 -2.04
C ARG A 19 -28.96 -7.34 -3.07
N HIS A 20 -27.73 -7.72 -2.73
CA HIS A 20 -26.87 -8.49 -3.61
C HIS A 20 -27.57 -9.80 -4.01
N GLN A 21 -27.54 -10.12 -5.30
CA GLN A 21 -28.30 -11.25 -5.84
C GLN A 21 -27.85 -12.61 -5.28
N HIS A 22 -26.55 -12.74 -4.99
CA HIS A 22 -26.00 -13.97 -4.43
C HIS A 22 -26.01 -13.96 -2.90
N PRO A 23 -26.22 -15.11 -2.24
CA PRO A 23 -26.16 -15.18 -0.78
C PRO A 23 -24.81 -14.72 -0.22
N LEU A 24 -24.87 -13.91 0.84
CA LEU A 24 -23.74 -13.46 1.64
C LEU A 24 -23.91 -13.95 3.09
N PRO A 25 -23.78 -15.26 3.36
CA PRO A 25 -24.06 -15.86 4.66
C PRO A 25 -23.23 -15.27 5.81
N GLY A 26 -22.02 -14.75 5.53
CA GLY A 26 -21.17 -14.12 6.54
C GLY A 26 -21.74 -12.84 7.15
N ILE A 27 -22.75 -12.22 6.53
CA ILE A 27 -23.41 -11.01 7.00
C ILE A 27 -24.92 -11.21 7.24
N ALA A 28 -25.35 -12.46 7.47
CA ALA A 28 -26.75 -12.75 7.78
C ALA A 28 -27.21 -12.06 9.08
N ALA A 29 -26.30 -11.89 10.05
CA ALA A 29 -26.58 -11.14 11.26
C ALA A 29 -26.51 -9.61 10.98
N PRO A 30 -27.47 -8.80 11.47
CA PRO A 30 -27.44 -7.35 11.28
C PRO A 30 -26.15 -6.67 11.78
N ALA A 31 -25.58 -7.18 12.89
CA ALA A 31 -24.33 -6.68 13.43
C ALA A 31 -23.14 -6.93 12.49
N ALA A 32 -23.08 -8.11 11.86
CA ALA A 32 -22.05 -8.45 10.90
C ALA A 32 -22.12 -7.57 9.64
N LEU A 33 -23.34 -7.32 9.15
CA LEU A 33 -23.57 -6.41 8.02
C LEU A 33 -23.14 -4.98 8.35
N ASP A 34 -23.57 -4.44 9.49
CA ASP A 34 -23.20 -3.08 9.90
C ASP A 34 -21.68 -2.94 10.09
N CYS A 35 -21.05 -3.96 10.68
CA CYS A 35 -19.60 -4.01 10.86
C CYS A 35 -18.87 -4.00 9.51
N LEU A 36 -19.25 -4.86 8.57
CA LEU A 36 -18.63 -4.90 7.24
C LEU A 36 -18.82 -3.59 6.48
N ALA A 37 -20.04 -3.03 6.48
CA ALA A 37 -20.31 -1.72 5.88
C ALA A 37 -19.43 -0.63 6.50
N THR A 38 -19.22 -0.67 7.83
CA THR A 38 -18.33 0.27 8.52
C THR A 38 -16.87 0.07 8.13
N GLN A 39 -16.42 -1.17 7.92
CA GLN A 39 -15.06 -1.46 7.45
C GLN A 39 -14.83 -0.92 6.04
N PHE A 40 -15.78 -1.10 5.11
CA PHE A 40 -15.69 -0.46 3.79
C PHE A 40 -15.55 1.06 3.87
N ILE A 41 -16.31 1.71 4.77
CA ILE A 41 -16.19 3.16 4.98
C ILE A 41 -14.83 3.55 5.55
N ALA A 42 -14.27 2.76 6.47
CA ALA A 42 -12.94 2.98 6.99
C ALA A 42 -11.87 2.87 5.87
N SER A 43 -12.01 1.90 4.97
CA SER A 43 -11.13 1.72 3.80
C SER A 43 -11.29 2.86 2.78
N LEU A 44 -12.51 3.28 2.44
CA LEU A 44 -12.79 4.43 1.54
C LEU A 44 -12.25 5.75 2.10
N ARG A 45 -12.31 5.95 3.41
CA ARG A 45 -11.71 7.11 4.08
C ARG A 45 -10.20 7.13 3.91
N ARG A 46 -9.54 5.96 3.91
CA ARG A 46 -8.11 5.86 3.66
C ARG A 46 -7.75 6.23 2.23
N GLU A 47 -8.53 5.79 1.25
CA GLU A 47 -8.37 6.26 -0.14
C GLU A 47 -8.57 7.78 -0.27
N SER A 48 -9.59 8.31 0.39
CA SER A 48 -9.87 9.75 0.41
C SER A 48 -8.75 10.55 1.10
N TYR A 49 -8.11 9.99 2.12
CA TYR A 49 -6.97 10.61 2.79
C TYR A 49 -5.82 10.86 1.83
N TYR A 50 -5.48 9.90 0.97
CA TYR A 50 -4.42 10.10 -0.03
C TYR A 50 -4.75 11.23 -1.00
N GLN A 51 -6.02 11.41 -1.37
CA GLN A 51 -6.41 12.56 -2.18
C GLN A 51 -6.24 13.87 -1.41
N VAL A 52 -6.58 13.90 -0.12
CA VAL A 52 -6.48 15.09 0.73
C VAL A 52 -5.03 15.51 0.97
N VAL A 53 -4.11 14.58 1.24
CA VAL A 53 -2.69 14.92 1.49
C VAL A 53 -2.00 15.49 0.26
N GLN A 54 -2.54 15.22 -0.94
CA GLN A 54 -2.07 15.74 -2.21
C GLN A 54 -2.69 17.09 -2.60
N ARG A 55 -3.67 17.61 -1.84
CA ARG A 55 -4.39 18.85 -2.19
C ARG A 55 -3.56 20.09 -1.93
N GLY A 56 -3.57 20.98 -2.93
CA GLY A 56 -2.92 22.28 -2.88
C GLY A 56 -1.39 22.20 -2.90
N PRO A 57 -0.70 23.34 -3.01
CA PRO A 57 0.75 23.38 -3.02
C PRO A 57 1.35 22.82 -1.72
N ILE A 58 2.27 21.87 -1.83
CA ILE A 58 3.02 21.35 -0.68
C ILE A 58 4.31 22.15 -0.49
N HIS A 59 4.57 22.58 0.75
CA HIS A 59 5.77 23.34 1.08
C HIS A 59 7.03 22.44 1.03
N PRO A 60 8.18 22.88 0.46
CA PRO A 60 9.41 22.08 0.33
C PRO A 60 9.92 21.47 1.65
N ARG A 61 9.78 22.18 2.77
CA ARG A 61 10.09 21.65 4.13
C ARG A 61 9.40 20.33 4.48
N ARG A 62 8.25 20.01 3.86
CA ARG A 62 7.58 18.71 4.06
C ARG A 62 8.32 17.57 3.37
N ALA A 63 9.13 17.87 2.35
CA ALA A 63 9.93 16.92 1.57
C ALA A 63 11.39 16.80 2.01
N ASP A 64 11.88 17.71 2.86
CA ASP A 64 13.23 17.63 3.42
C ASP A 64 13.24 16.71 4.66
N PRO A 65 13.89 15.53 4.62
CA PRO A 65 13.95 14.62 5.77
C PRO A 65 14.69 15.19 7.00
N ASN A 66 15.45 16.26 6.82
CA ASN A 66 16.19 16.91 7.90
C ASN A 66 15.41 18.06 8.56
N ASP A 67 14.30 18.48 7.96
CA ASP A 67 13.41 19.48 8.55
C ASP A 67 12.47 18.81 9.60
N PRO A 68 12.24 19.43 10.78
CA PRO A 68 11.28 18.91 11.76
C PRO A 68 9.86 18.72 11.21
N GLY A 69 9.49 19.47 10.18
CA GLY A 69 8.22 19.39 9.48
C GLY A 69 8.12 18.27 8.44
N PHE A 70 9.16 17.46 8.23
CA PHE A 70 9.13 16.34 7.30
C PHE A 70 7.90 15.44 7.48
N ASP A 71 7.26 15.10 6.36
CA ASP A 71 6.13 14.18 6.32
C ASP A 71 6.25 13.36 5.04
N ALA A 72 6.52 12.06 5.15
CA ALA A 72 6.81 11.22 3.99
C ALA A 72 5.67 11.20 2.96
N GLU A 73 4.41 11.23 3.41
CA GLU A 73 3.25 11.18 2.52
C GLU A 73 3.07 12.50 1.76
N ARG A 74 3.33 13.64 2.41
CA ARG A 74 3.35 14.94 1.74
C ARG A 74 4.61 15.14 0.90
N ALA A 75 5.73 14.55 1.28
CA ALA A 75 6.96 14.57 0.50
C ALA A 75 6.76 13.90 -0.86
N VAL A 76 6.10 12.74 -0.92
CA VAL A 76 5.74 12.12 -2.21
C VAL A 76 4.87 13.08 -3.04
N ALA A 77 3.84 13.67 -2.43
CA ALA A 77 2.97 14.64 -3.11
C ALA A 77 3.75 15.85 -3.64
N TYR A 78 4.72 16.37 -2.87
CA TYR A 78 5.60 17.45 -3.30
C TYR A 78 6.41 17.07 -4.54
N HIS A 79 7.07 15.91 -4.55
CA HIS A 79 7.86 15.47 -5.71
C HIS A 79 6.97 15.26 -6.95
N VAL A 80 5.78 14.66 -6.79
CA VAL A 80 4.80 14.54 -7.89
C VAL A 80 4.38 15.91 -8.43
N GLN A 81 4.05 16.88 -7.56
CA GLN A 81 3.64 18.22 -7.97
C GLN A 81 4.74 19.00 -8.71
N ASN A 82 6.01 18.65 -8.49
CA ASN A 82 7.16 19.27 -9.15
C ASN A 82 7.71 18.44 -10.33
N GLY A 83 7.02 17.37 -10.73
CA GLY A 83 7.43 16.51 -11.85
C GLY A 83 8.60 15.58 -11.56
N ASP A 84 9.01 15.45 -10.30
CA ASP A 84 10.11 14.59 -9.85
C ASP A 84 9.60 13.17 -9.58
N VAL A 85 9.27 12.46 -10.66
CA VAL A 85 8.70 11.11 -10.62
C VAL A 85 9.64 10.11 -9.96
N ASP A 86 10.95 10.28 -10.20
CA ASP A 86 11.98 9.41 -9.67
C ASP A 86 12.05 9.46 -8.15
N GLU A 87 12.10 10.66 -7.58
CA GLU A 87 12.16 10.81 -6.13
C GLU A 87 10.84 10.41 -5.47
N ALA A 88 9.70 10.73 -6.10
CA ALA A 88 8.39 10.31 -5.61
C ALA A 88 8.28 8.78 -5.50
N ALA A 89 8.69 8.05 -6.53
CA ALA A 89 8.62 6.59 -6.56
C ALA A 89 9.65 5.95 -5.61
N TRP A 90 10.85 6.52 -5.52
CA TRP A 90 11.86 6.10 -4.54
C TRP A 90 11.34 6.24 -3.11
N LEU A 91 10.69 7.36 -2.79
CA LEU A 91 10.13 7.56 -1.46
C LEU A 91 8.96 6.60 -1.17
N VAL A 92 8.12 6.29 -2.16
CA VAL A 92 7.09 5.24 -2.04
C VAL A 92 7.71 3.86 -1.77
N PHE A 93 8.83 3.54 -2.43
CA PHE A 93 9.59 2.32 -2.13
C PHE A 93 10.08 2.31 -0.68
N LEU A 94 10.68 3.40 -0.19
CA LEU A 94 11.14 3.51 1.20
C LEU A 94 9.96 3.40 2.20
N MET A 95 8.85 4.07 1.92
CA MET A 95 7.63 3.98 2.73
C MET A 95 7.13 2.54 2.81
N THR A 96 7.17 1.81 1.69
CA THR A 96 6.79 0.38 1.65
C THR A 96 7.80 -0.49 2.39
N HIS A 97 9.10 -0.21 2.26
CA HIS A 97 10.16 -0.98 2.89
C HIS A 97 10.11 -0.87 4.42
N PHE A 98 9.93 0.34 4.94
CA PHE A 98 9.87 0.56 6.37
C PHE A 98 8.49 0.29 6.96
N ALA A 99 7.42 0.55 6.21
CA ALA A 99 6.07 0.73 6.72
C ALA A 99 6.01 1.77 7.87
N ARG A 100 4.80 2.14 8.30
CA ARG A 100 4.60 3.17 9.34
C ARG A 100 4.15 2.53 10.66
N PRO A 101 5.05 2.33 11.63
CA PRO A 101 4.65 2.00 13.00
C PRO A 101 3.76 3.09 13.62
N VAL A 102 2.81 2.67 14.45
CA VAL A 102 1.91 3.58 15.19
C VAL A 102 2.68 4.43 16.20
N ASP A 103 3.70 3.86 16.86
CA ASP A 103 4.46 4.50 17.94
C ASP A 103 5.56 5.45 17.42
N THR A 104 6.28 5.06 16.37
CA THR A 104 7.42 5.84 15.86
C THR A 104 7.17 6.57 14.53
N GLY A 105 6.01 6.37 13.90
CA GLY A 105 5.68 6.98 12.61
C GLY A 105 6.77 6.73 11.56
N TRP A 106 7.13 7.78 10.80
CA TRP A 106 8.15 7.71 9.76
C TRP A 106 9.60 7.88 10.25
N LEU A 107 9.88 7.76 11.55
CA LEU A 107 11.21 8.05 12.12
C LEU A 107 12.32 7.21 11.48
N ARG A 108 12.11 5.91 11.28
CA ARG A 108 13.11 5.02 10.65
C ARG A 108 13.39 5.42 9.20
N LEU A 109 12.33 5.72 8.45
CA LEU A 109 12.45 6.23 7.09
C LEU A 109 13.22 7.55 7.09
N ARG A 110 12.85 8.49 7.96
CA ARG A 110 13.50 9.81 8.07
C ARG A 110 15.00 9.69 8.35
N ASP A 111 15.38 8.83 9.29
CA ASP A 111 16.78 8.62 9.66
C ASP A 111 17.61 8.02 8.52
N VAL A 112 17.04 7.08 7.76
CA VAL A 112 17.70 6.50 6.57
C VAL A 112 17.76 7.51 5.44
N TYR A 113 16.60 8.02 5.02
CA TYR A 113 16.46 8.92 3.88
C TYR A 113 17.22 10.24 4.09
N GLY A 114 17.19 10.80 5.31
CA GLY A 114 17.92 12.01 5.69
C GLY A 114 19.36 11.78 6.16
N ARG A 115 19.92 10.58 5.99
CA ARG A 115 21.31 10.28 6.35
C ARG A 115 21.65 10.67 7.80
N LEU A 116 20.73 10.44 8.74
CA LEU A 116 20.85 10.87 10.15
C LEU A 116 21.12 12.38 10.32
N GLY A 117 20.57 13.23 9.45
CA GLY A 117 20.78 14.69 9.49
C GLY A 117 21.91 15.19 8.58
N GLN A 118 22.64 14.30 7.90
CA GLN A 118 23.89 14.64 7.18
C GLN A 118 23.68 14.81 5.67
N GLY A 119 22.43 14.88 5.21
CA GLY A 119 22.11 15.05 3.79
C GLY A 119 20.88 14.24 3.41
N ARG A 120 20.87 13.70 2.19
CA ARG A 120 19.76 12.88 1.69
C ARG A 120 20.28 11.73 0.83
N TRP A 121 19.67 10.56 0.99
CA TRP A 121 19.79 9.45 0.04
C TRP A 121 18.64 9.53 -0.96
N ASP A 122 18.75 10.47 -1.89
CA ASP A 122 17.81 10.64 -3.00
C ASP A 122 18.04 9.59 -4.10
N TRP A 123 17.09 9.47 -5.01
CA TRP A 123 17.14 8.51 -6.11
C TRP A 123 18.40 8.66 -6.94
N ALA A 124 18.76 9.89 -7.33
CA ALA A 124 19.94 10.14 -8.16
C ALA A 124 21.22 9.63 -7.49
N THR A 125 21.39 9.89 -6.20
CA THR A 125 22.56 9.42 -5.45
C THR A 125 22.55 7.90 -5.27
N VAL A 126 21.40 7.31 -4.89
CA VAL A 126 21.30 5.88 -4.60
C VAL A 126 21.41 5.04 -5.87
N SER A 127 20.74 5.43 -6.95
CA SER A 127 20.79 4.70 -8.22
C SER A 127 22.15 4.82 -8.93
N GLY A 128 22.84 5.96 -8.77
CA GLY A 128 24.18 6.18 -9.31
C GLY A 128 25.29 5.41 -8.56
N ASN A 129 25.10 5.17 -7.26
CA ASN A 129 26.05 4.37 -6.47
C ASN A 129 25.37 3.62 -5.31
N PRO A 130 24.69 2.49 -5.59
CA PRO A 130 24.02 1.69 -4.55
C PRO A 130 25.00 1.17 -3.48
N ALA A 131 26.25 0.92 -3.86
CA ALA A 131 27.30 0.47 -2.94
C ALA A 131 27.60 1.52 -1.86
N ALA A 132 27.58 2.81 -2.20
CA ALA A 132 27.77 3.89 -1.22
C ALA A 132 26.62 3.96 -0.21
N PHE A 133 25.38 3.82 -0.68
CA PHE A 133 24.21 3.70 0.22
C PHE A 133 24.36 2.51 1.16
N ASN A 134 24.71 1.34 0.61
CA ASN A 134 24.85 0.10 1.38
C ASN A 134 25.98 0.19 2.42
N ALA A 135 27.13 0.75 2.05
CA ALA A 135 28.25 0.96 2.96
C ALA A 135 27.88 1.92 4.09
N TRP A 136 27.19 3.02 3.78
CA TRP A 136 26.69 3.95 4.79
C TRP A 136 25.70 3.27 5.73
N LEU A 137 24.74 2.51 5.19
CA LEU A 137 23.75 1.81 6.02
C LEU A 137 24.45 0.81 6.95
N ALA A 138 25.43 0.08 6.43
CA ALA A 138 26.20 -0.88 7.22
C ALA A 138 27.02 -0.25 8.34
N ALA A 139 27.55 0.96 8.13
CA ALA A 139 28.25 1.71 9.17
C ALA A 139 27.32 2.35 10.21
N ASN A 140 26.06 2.64 9.86
CA ASN A 140 25.18 3.50 10.67
C ASN A 140 23.93 2.80 11.23
N TRP A 141 23.64 1.54 10.88
CA TRP A 141 22.36 0.89 11.22
C TRP A 141 22.01 0.89 12.71
N GLN A 142 22.99 0.90 13.61
CA GLN A 142 22.78 0.94 15.06
C GLN A 142 22.28 2.30 15.56
N GLY A 143 22.61 3.39 14.84
CA GLY A 143 22.16 4.74 15.16
C GLY A 143 20.78 5.09 14.59
N ILE A 144 20.25 4.25 13.70
CA ILE A 144 18.95 4.49 13.05
C ILE A 144 17.80 4.14 14.00
N ARG A 145 16.95 5.13 14.28
CA ARG A 145 15.85 5.02 15.25
C ARG A 145 14.58 4.45 14.61
N GLY A 146 13.50 4.44 15.39
CA GLY A 146 12.20 3.96 14.94
C GLY A 146 12.13 2.43 14.86
N LYS A 147 11.10 1.88 14.23
CA LYS A 147 10.92 0.44 14.00
C LYS A 147 10.38 0.20 12.59
N PHE A 148 10.39 -1.04 12.13
CA PHE A 148 9.60 -1.43 10.97
C PHE A 148 8.12 -1.53 11.37
N GLY A 149 7.22 -1.13 10.48
CA GLY A 149 5.78 -1.28 10.68
C GLY A 149 5.34 -2.75 10.65
N ASN A 150 4.09 -3.02 11.03
CA ASN A 150 3.57 -4.39 11.18
C ASN A 150 3.70 -5.23 9.89
N HIS A 151 3.49 -4.62 8.73
CA HIS A 151 3.63 -5.30 7.43
C HIS A 151 5.08 -5.69 7.11
N ARG A 152 6.06 -5.10 7.79
CA ARG A 152 7.52 -5.24 7.53
C ARG A 152 8.30 -5.68 8.77
N LYS A 153 7.63 -6.20 9.79
CA LYS A 153 8.23 -6.54 11.10
C LYS A 153 9.39 -7.57 11.07
N TYR A 154 9.58 -8.27 9.96
CA TYR A 154 10.66 -9.24 9.75
C TYR A 154 11.85 -8.70 8.94
N GLU A 155 11.79 -7.45 8.47
CA GLU A 155 12.93 -6.80 7.80
C GLU A 155 14.02 -6.39 8.80
N SER A 156 15.24 -6.19 8.30
CA SER A 156 16.38 -5.81 9.14
C SER A 156 17.30 -4.81 8.45
N LEU A 157 17.83 -3.88 9.23
CA LEU A 157 18.93 -2.99 8.80
C LEU A 157 20.32 -3.60 9.07
N ARG A 158 20.40 -4.71 9.80
CA ARG A 158 21.70 -5.34 10.11
C ARG A 158 22.31 -5.90 8.81
N PRO A 159 23.58 -5.57 8.50
CA PRO A 159 24.22 -5.99 7.24
C PRO A 159 24.28 -7.50 7.04
N ASN A 160 24.42 -8.25 8.14
CA ASN A 160 24.56 -9.71 8.15
C ASN A 160 23.25 -10.45 8.49
N ALA A 161 22.09 -9.76 8.47
CA ALA A 161 20.81 -10.44 8.64
C ALA A 161 20.47 -11.30 7.42
N SER A 162 19.54 -12.25 7.61
CA SER A 162 18.98 -13.05 6.51
C SER A 162 18.11 -12.24 5.53
N ARG A 163 17.66 -11.05 5.95
CA ARG A 163 16.82 -10.12 5.18
C ARG A 163 17.40 -8.69 5.26
N PRO A 164 18.59 -8.45 4.69
CA PRO A 164 19.22 -7.14 4.76
C PRO A 164 18.57 -6.19 3.75
N MET A 165 18.38 -4.93 4.13
CA MET A 165 17.83 -3.91 3.24
C MET A 165 18.66 -3.73 1.95
N SER A 166 19.99 -3.90 2.02
CA SER A 166 20.88 -3.75 0.85
C SER A 166 20.46 -4.62 -0.34
N ALA A 167 20.12 -5.88 -0.10
CA ALA A 167 19.67 -6.79 -1.15
C ALA A 167 18.37 -6.31 -1.83
N VAL A 168 17.49 -5.66 -1.07
CA VAL A 168 16.23 -5.12 -1.58
C VAL A 168 16.47 -3.83 -2.39
N VAL A 169 17.35 -2.95 -1.92
CA VAL A 169 17.73 -1.72 -2.62
C VAL A 169 18.44 -2.05 -3.94
N ASP A 170 19.40 -2.97 -3.93
CA ASP A 170 20.11 -3.37 -5.15
C ASP A 170 19.15 -3.97 -6.18
N SER A 171 18.18 -4.77 -5.73
CA SER A 171 17.14 -5.33 -6.59
C SER A 171 16.22 -4.24 -7.14
N TYR A 172 15.85 -3.25 -6.32
CA TYR A 172 15.00 -2.13 -6.73
C TYR A 172 15.69 -1.26 -7.78
N VAL A 173 16.93 -0.82 -7.53
CA VAL A 173 17.70 0.00 -8.47
C VAL A 173 17.87 -0.72 -9.80
N ARG A 174 18.20 -2.02 -9.78
CA ARG A 174 18.34 -2.82 -11.01
C ARG A 174 17.02 -2.96 -11.77
N TRP A 175 15.91 -3.11 -11.05
CA TRP A 175 14.58 -3.28 -11.65
C TRP A 175 14.10 -2.03 -12.38
N ILE A 176 14.27 -0.85 -11.78
CA ILE A 176 13.92 0.43 -12.40
C ILE A 176 14.89 0.76 -13.54
N GLY A 177 16.18 0.49 -13.35
CA GLY A 177 17.20 0.70 -14.35
C GLY A 177 17.60 2.17 -14.56
N PRO A 178 18.57 2.43 -15.45
CA PRO A 178 19.20 3.75 -15.60
C PRO A 178 18.29 4.80 -16.24
N ALA A 179 17.18 4.40 -16.86
CA ALA A 179 16.25 5.31 -17.51
C ALA A 179 15.23 5.95 -16.55
N GLY A 180 15.23 5.55 -15.28
CA GLY A 180 14.34 6.09 -14.25
C GLY A 180 12.90 5.56 -14.32
N HIS A 181 12.13 5.90 -13.30
CA HIS A 181 10.77 5.41 -13.06
C HIS A 181 9.79 5.86 -14.13
N ALA A 182 9.91 7.11 -14.61
CA ALA A 182 9.01 7.64 -15.64
C ALA A 182 9.07 6.79 -16.93
N ARG A 183 10.30 6.48 -17.39
CA ARG A 183 10.48 5.62 -18.56
C ARG A 183 10.06 4.18 -18.27
N PHE A 184 10.45 3.65 -17.11
CA PHE A 184 10.08 2.31 -16.67
C PHE A 184 8.55 2.11 -16.72
N PHE A 185 7.77 2.95 -16.05
CA PHE A 185 6.31 2.82 -16.04
C PHE A 185 5.70 3.04 -17.42
N ALA A 186 6.20 4.00 -18.22
CA ALA A 186 5.71 4.21 -19.58
C ALA A 186 5.92 3.00 -20.48
N ASP A 187 7.05 2.30 -20.35
CA ASP A 187 7.33 1.08 -21.11
C ASP A 187 6.43 -0.09 -20.66
N VAL A 188 6.10 -0.18 -19.37
CA VAL A 188 5.13 -1.16 -18.88
C VAL A 188 3.71 -0.86 -19.39
N VAL A 189 3.27 0.40 -19.39
CA VAL A 189 1.98 0.80 -19.98
C VAL A 189 1.94 0.43 -21.46
N ARG A 190 2.99 0.73 -22.23
CA ARG A 190 3.03 0.45 -23.67
C ARG A 190 2.85 -1.04 -23.99
N ARG A 191 3.42 -1.93 -23.18
CA ARG A 191 3.33 -3.38 -23.42
C ARG A 191 2.09 -4.04 -22.80
N ALA A 192 1.59 -3.54 -21.67
CA ALA A 192 0.42 -4.09 -20.99
C ALA A 192 -0.91 -3.56 -21.53
N GLY A 193 -0.87 -2.45 -22.27
CA GLY A 193 -2.05 -1.74 -22.77
C GLY A 193 -2.52 -0.65 -21.81
N ASN A 194 -3.72 -0.11 -22.05
CA ASN A 194 -4.26 1.05 -21.33
C ASN A 194 -5.19 0.69 -20.16
N ASP A 195 -5.32 -0.59 -19.81
CA ASP A 195 -6.12 -1.01 -18.66
C ASP A 195 -5.29 -0.91 -17.36
N PRO A 196 -5.65 -0.03 -16.40
CA PRO A 196 -4.94 0.12 -15.13
C PRO A 196 -4.81 -1.19 -14.34
N HIS A 197 -5.77 -2.10 -14.50
CA HIS A 197 -5.80 -3.40 -13.83
C HIS A 197 -4.78 -4.36 -14.42
N ALA A 198 -4.72 -4.46 -15.75
CA ALA A 198 -3.70 -5.23 -16.45
C ALA A 198 -2.27 -4.70 -16.16
N ILE A 199 -2.08 -3.38 -16.15
CA ILE A 199 -0.77 -2.78 -15.86
C ILE A 199 -0.33 -3.11 -14.42
N PHE A 200 -1.23 -2.95 -13.44
CA PHE A 200 -0.94 -3.31 -12.04
C PHE A 200 -0.55 -4.78 -11.90
N ASP A 201 -1.29 -5.67 -12.57
CA ASP A 201 -1.08 -7.11 -12.50
C ASP A 201 0.27 -7.55 -13.11
N VAL A 202 0.67 -6.95 -14.24
CA VAL A 202 2.01 -7.13 -14.81
C VAL A 202 3.10 -6.71 -13.82
N LEU A 203 2.99 -5.49 -13.27
CA LEU A 203 3.96 -4.98 -12.28
C LEU A 203 4.02 -5.86 -11.03
N TYR A 204 2.88 -6.34 -10.54
CA TYR A 204 2.77 -7.15 -9.34
C TYR A 204 3.50 -8.50 -9.49
N ARG A 205 3.39 -9.13 -10.66
CA ARG A 205 4.06 -10.40 -10.97
C ARG A 205 5.56 -10.23 -11.12
N GLU A 206 6.00 -9.14 -11.74
CA GLU A 206 7.39 -8.91 -12.09
C GLU A 206 8.25 -8.31 -10.98
N LEU A 207 7.63 -7.84 -9.89
CA LEU A 207 8.31 -7.18 -8.79
C LEU A 207 9.38 -8.12 -8.15
N PRO A 208 10.68 -7.86 -8.34
CA PRO A 208 11.73 -8.86 -8.09
C PRO A 208 12.28 -8.82 -6.65
N MET A 209 11.72 -7.97 -5.79
CA MET A 209 12.29 -7.69 -4.47
C MET A 209 12.19 -8.93 -3.57
N PRO A 210 13.32 -9.46 -3.06
CA PRO A 210 13.38 -10.77 -2.41
C PRO A 210 12.56 -10.84 -1.12
N THR A 211 12.40 -9.72 -0.42
CA THR A 211 11.64 -9.64 0.82
C THR A 211 10.24 -9.02 0.64
N PHE A 212 9.89 -8.58 -0.58
CA PHE A 212 8.56 -8.10 -0.89
C PHE A 212 7.65 -9.30 -1.19
N GLY A 213 7.11 -9.88 -0.12
CA GLY A 213 5.97 -10.79 -0.24
C GLY A 213 4.71 -10.06 -0.74
N ARG A 214 3.60 -10.79 -0.86
CA ARG A 214 2.32 -10.28 -1.39
C ARG A 214 1.94 -8.90 -0.86
N LEU A 215 1.97 -8.71 0.46
CA LEU A 215 1.58 -7.44 1.10
C LEU A 215 2.43 -6.26 0.61
N ALA A 216 3.76 -6.38 0.63
CA ALA A 216 4.64 -5.30 0.22
C ALA A 216 4.53 -4.98 -1.28
N ARG A 217 4.31 -6.00 -2.13
CA ARG A 217 4.06 -5.78 -3.57
C ARG A 217 2.77 -4.99 -3.78
N PHE A 218 1.70 -5.42 -3.12
CA PHE A 218 0.39 -4.78 -3.20
C PHE A 218 0.43 -3.35 -2.64
N ASP A 219 1.05 -3.14 -1.47
CA ASP A 219 1.19 -1.83 -0.81
C ASP A 219 1.98 -0.86 -1.69
N TYR A 220 3.12 -1.28 -2.25
CA TYR A 220 3.94 -0.45 -3.15
C TYR A 220 3.13 0.02 -4.36
N LEU A 221 2.54 -0.92 -5.11
CA LEU A 221 1.81 -0.58 -6.34
C LEU A 221 0.53 0.22 -6.04
N SER A 222 -0.12 -0.05 -4.92
CA SER A 222 -1.28 0.74 -4.48
C SER A 222 -0.87 2.19 -4.20
N LEU A 223 0.27 2.43 -3.55
CA LEU A 223 0.79 3.78 -3.33
C LEU A 223 1.19 4.46 -4.64
N ILE A 224 1.85 3.75 -5.57
CA ILE A 224 2.16 4.26 -6.91
C ILE A 224 0.89 4.76 -7.62
N GLY A 225 -0.20 3.97 -7.59
CA GLY A 225 -1.50 4.37 -8.15
C GLY A 225 -2.18 5.51 -7.41
N ARG A 226 -2.22 5.48 -6.07
CA ARG A 226 -2.84 6.52 -5.22
C ARG A 226 -2.20 7.90 -5.40
N TYR A 227 -0.89 7.96 -5.57
CA TYR A 227 -0.14 9.18 -5.86
C TYR A 227 -0.09 9.53 -7.36
N ARG A 228 -0.71 8.71 -8.22
CA ARG A 228 -0.75 8.89 -9.68
C ARG A 228 0.64 8.99 -10.31
N ILE A 229 1.62 8.29 -9.73
CA ILE A 229 2.97 8.15 -10.29
C ILE A 229 2.90 7.30 -11.58
N ALA A 230 2.00 6.32 -11.60
CA ALA A 230 1.64 5.55 -12.78
C ALA A 230 0.12 5.32 -12.83
N PRO A 231 -0.49 5.13 -14.01
CA PRO A 231 -1.93 4.94 -14.18
C PRO A 231 -2.33 3.48 -13.87
N ILE A 232 -2.16 3.06 -12.62
CA ILE A 232 -2.37 1.67 -12.19
C ILE A 232 -3.38 1.57 -11.05
N ALA A 233 -4.15 0.49 -11.03
CA ALA A 233 -5.09 0.18 -9.96
C ALA A 233 -5.25 -1.33 -9.80
N ALA A 234 -5.39 -1.83 -8.58
CA ALA A 234 -5.60 -3.25 -8.32
C ALA A 234 -6.89 -3.74 -9.03
N GLY A 235 -6.75 -4.74 -9.90
CA GLY A 235 -7.88 -5.37 -10.60
C GLY A 235 -8.48 -6.59 -9.88
N SER A 236 -7.86 -7.04 -8.80
CA SER A 236 -8.34 -8.15 -7.97
C SER A 236 -8.03 -7.86 -6.51
N ALA A 237 -8.61 -8.63 -5.60
CA ALA A 237 -8.27 -8.55 -4.17
C ALA A 237 -6.96 -9.30 -3.86
N TYR A 238 -6.25 -9.83 -4.87
CA TYR A 238 -4.99 -10.58 -4.74
C TYR A 238 -5.03 -11.57 -3.57
N LEU A 239 -6.03 -12.45 -3.56
CA LEU A 239 -6.29 -13.39 -2.47
C LEU A 239 -5.20 -14.45 -2.33
N ASP A 240 -4.47 -14.73 -3.41
CA ASP A 240 -3.38 -15.69 -3.40
C ASP A 240 -2.22 -15.20 -2.52
N GLY A 241 -1.74 -16.07 -1.64
CA GLY A 241 -0.79 -15.73 -0.58
C GLY A 241 -1.31 -14.76 0.50
N ALA A 242 -2.61 -14.41 0.50
CA ALA A 242 -3.20 -13.42 1.40
C ALA A 242 -4.14 -14.05 2.45
N THR A 243 -3.61 -14.44 3.60
CA THR A 243 -4.40 -15.11 4.65
C THR A 243 -5.61 -14.29 5.11
N GLY A 244 -5.43 -13.00 5.41
CA GLY A 244 -6.50 -12.13 5.91
C GLY A 244 -7.63 -11.89 4.91
N PRO A 245 -7.37 -11.29 3.73
CA PRO A 245 -8.38 -11.07 2.70
C PRO A 245 -9.06 -12.37 2.26
N ALA A 246 -8.32 -13.46 2.08
CA ALA A 246 -8.90 -14.74 1.69
C ALA A 246 -9.83 -15.33 2.75
N MET A 247 -9.47 -15.24 4.04
CA MET A 247 -10.37 -15.63 5.13
C MET A 247 -11.62 -14.75 5.18
N GLY A 248 -11.49 -13.45 4.94
CA GLY A 248 -12.64 -12.55 4.87
C GLY A 248 -13.56 -12.82 3.70
N ALA A 249 -13.01 -13.10 2.51
CA ALA A 249 -13.79 -13.50 1.34
C ALA A 249 -14.57 -14.79 1.60
N ARG A 250 -13.91 -15.82 2.15
CA ARG A 250 -14.57 -17.09 2.52
C ARG A 250 -15.65 -16.90 3.58
N LEU A 251 -15.36 -16.10 4.62
CA LEU A 251 -16.33 -15.80 5.66
C LEU A 251 -17.57 -15.11 5.08
N LEU A 252 -17.38 -14.09 4.24
CA LEU A 252 -18.48 -13.35 3.62
C LEU A 252 -19.33 -14.26 2.71
N LEU A 253 -18.66 -14.98 1.81
CA LEU A 253 -19.27 -15.67 0.69
C LEU A 253 -19.78 -17.08 1.03
N ASP A 254 -19.12 -17.75 1.97
CA ASP A 254 -19.41 -19.15 2.33
C ASP A 254 -19.85 -19.29 3.79
N GLY A 255 -19.78 -18.21 4.58
CA GLY A 255 -20.15 -18.21 6.01
C GLY A 255 -19.08 -18.82 6.91
N GLN A 256 -17.95 -19.25 6.35
CA GLN A 256 -16.90 -19.95 7.06
C GLN A 256 -15.52 -19.48 6.61
N ALA A 257 -14.71 -18.94 7.51
CA ALA A 257 -13.39 -18.39 7.18
C ALA A 257 -12.38 -19.44 6.62
N ARG A 258 -12.65 -20.73 6.81
CA ARG A 258 -11.80 -21.86 6.38
C ARG A 258 -12.46 -22.77 5.33
N SER A 259 -13.39 -22.24 4.53
CA SER A 259 -13.98 -23.01 3.43
C SER A 259 -12.93 -23.48 2.40
N ALA A 260 -13.22 -24.59 1.72
CA ALA A 260 -12.37 -25.15 0.67
C ALA A 260 -12.57 -24.48 -0.70
N THR A 261 -13.39 -23.44 -0.80
CA THR A 261 -13.68 -22.76 -2.06
C THR A 261 -12.39 -22.24 -2.70
N PRO A 262 -12.12 -22.57 -3.98
CA PRO A 262 -10.93 -22.11 -4.67
C PRO A 262 -10.87 -20.59 -4.76
N LEU A 263 -9.66 -20.02 -4.63
CA LEU A 263 -9.47 -18.56 -4.59
C LEU A 263 -9.96 -17.84 -5.86
N HIS A 264 -9.83 -18.47 -7.04
CA HIS A 264 -10.33 -17.88 -8.29
C HIS A 264 -11.86 -17.79 -8.32
N VAL A 265 -12.56 -18.74 -7.68
CA VAL A 265 -14.03 -18.69 -7.54
C VAL A 265 -14.42 -17.59 -6.56
N LEU A 266 -13.69 -17.44 -5.44
CA LEU A 266 -13.91 -16.34 -4.51
C LEU A 266 -13.69 -14.99 -5.21
N GLN A 267 -12.61 -14.84 -5.97
CA GLN A 267 -12.32 -13.62 -6.71
C GLN A 267 -13.44 -13.28 -7.70
N ALA A 268 -13.88 -14.23 -8.53
CA ALA A 268 -14.97 -14.00 -9.47
C ALA A 268 -16.26 -13.54 -8.78
N ARG A 269 -16.57 -14.09 -7.58
CA ARG A 269 -17.71 -13.65 -6.76
C ARG A 269 -17.51 -12.25 -6.18
N LEU A 270 -16.29 -11.90 -5.77
CA LEU A 270 -15.96 -10.53 -5.34
C LEU A 270 -16.05 -9.53 -6.51
N ASP A 271 -15.67 -9.91 -7.73
CA ASP A 271 -15.82 -9.08 -8.92
C ASP A 271 -17.29 -8.78 -9.20
N ILE A 272 -18.17 -9.78 -9.08
CA ILE A 272 -19.61 -9.60 -9.21
C ILE A 272 -20.13 -8.67 -8.09
N LEU A 273 -19.71 -8.90 -6.84
CA LEU A 273 -20.12 -8.06 -5.71
C LEU A 273 -19.66 -6.60 -5.85
N ASP A 274 -18.44 -6.36 -6.34
CA ASP A 274 -17.92 -5.01 -6.49
C ASP A 274 -18.62 -4.23 -7.62
N ARG A 275 -19.29 -4.90 -8.58
CA ARG A 275 -20.17 -4.19 -9.52
C ARG A 275 -21.37 -3.54 -8.83
N ASP A 276 -21.84 -4.11 -7.73
CA ASP A 276 -22.93 -3.53 -6.92
C ASP A 276 -22.39 -2.48 -5.93
N LEU A 277 -21.22 -2.75 -5.34
CA LEU A 277 -20.63 -1.88 -4.32
C LEU A 277 -19.92 -0.66 -4.93
N GLY A 278 -19.23 -0.81 -6.05
CA GLY A 278 -18.44 0.23 -6.71
C GLY A 278 -17.29 0.77 -5.84
N VAL A 279 -16.69 -0.07 -4.98
CA VAL A 279 -15.66 0.38 -4.05
C VAL A 279 -14.24 0.10 -4.53
N GLY A 280 -14.08 -0.84 -5.48
CA GLY A 280 -12.79 -1.22 -6.03
C GLY A 280 -12.05 -2.24 -5.15
N MET A 281 -11.12 -2.96 -5.77
CA MET A 281 -10.51 -4.14 -5.16
C MET A 281 -9.53 -3.85 -4.03
N ALA A 282 -8.88 -2.68 -4.01
CA ALA A 282 -8.04 -2.28 -2.88
C ALA A 282 -8.87 -2.03 -1.60
N VAL A 283 -10.07 -1.45 -1.76
CA VAL A 283 -11.00 -1.23 -0.64
C VAL A 283 -11.61 -2.56 -0.21
N MET A 284 -11.98 -3.43 -1.17
CA MET A 284 -12.47 -4.78 -0.90
C MET A 284 -11.47 -5.59 -0.08
N GLU A 285 -10.21 -5.61 -0.50
CA GLU A 285 -9.12 -6.33 0.16
C GLU A 285 -8.96 -5.91 1.63
N ASP A 286 -8.86 -4.60 1.87
CA ASP A 286 -8.61 -4.05 3.19
C ASP A 286 -9.83 -4.22 4.12
N ALA A 287 -11.04 -4.00 3.60
CA ALA A 287 -12.27 -4.16 4.37
C ALA A 287 -12.45 -5.61 4.81
N LEU A 288 -12.27 -6.58 3.92
CA LEU A 288 -12.38 -8.01 4.24
C LEU A 288 -11.29 -8.47 5.20
N CYS A 289 -10.05 -8.01 5.01
CA CYS A 289 -8.92 -8.33 5.89
C CYS A 289 -9.17 -7.90 7.33
N ASN A 290 -9.77 -6.72 7.53
CA ASN A 290 -10.04 -6.18 8.85
C ASN A 290 -11.35 -6.71 9.46
N TRP A 291 -12.41 -6.82 8.67
CA TRP A 291 -13.70 -7.33 9.11
C TRP A 291 -13.60 -8.74 9.69
N GLN A 292 -12.91 -9.66 9.01
CA GLN A 292 -12.84 -11.07 9.43
C GLN A 292 -12.22 -11.30 10.82
N LYS A 293 -11.45 -10.33 11.34
CA LYS A 293 -10.84 -10.40 12.68
C LYS A 293 -11.87 -10.22 13.80
N SER A 294 -12.96 -9.54 13.53
CA SER A 294 -14.05 -9.24 14.49
C SER A 294 -15.34 -8.96 13.71
N PRO A 295 -15.98 -9.99 13.14
CA PRO A 295 -17.06 -9.80 12.15
C PRO A 295 -18.26 -9.06 12.70
N ASP A 296 -18.57 -9.19 13.99
CA ASP A 296 -19.73 -8.53 14.63
C ASP A 296 -19.37 -7.23 15.37
N ARG A 297 -18.10 -6.84 15.38
CA ARG A 297 -17.63 -5.67 16.13
C ARG A 297 -16.57 -4.90 15.36
N PHE A 298 -16.92 -3.67 14.99
CA PHE A 298 -15.99 -2.79 14.31
C PHE A 298 -14.73 -2.51 15.16
N VAL A 299 -13.57 -2.77 14.55
CA VAL A 299 -12.26 -2.41 15.09
C VAL A 299 -11.55 -1.59 14.03
N HIS A 300 -11.30 -0.31 14.34
CA HIS A 300 -10.62 0.60 13.44
C HIS A 300 -9.13 0.21 13.30
N PHE A 301 -8.69 -0.05 12.08
CA PHE A 301 -7.28 -0.25 11.77
C PHE A 301 -6.50 1.06 11.98
N LYS A 302 -5.35 1.00 12.66
CA LYS A 302 -4.54 2.18 13.04
C LYS A 302 -3.17 2.25 12.37
N GLY A 303 -2.81 1.28 11.52
CA GLY A 303 -1.47 1.12 10.95
C GLY A 303 -0.79 -0.19 11.34
#